data_AF-A0A254QLA0-F1
#
_entry.id   AF-A0A254QLA0-F1
#
_cell.length_a   1.000
_cell.length_b   1.000
_cell.length_c   1.000
_cell.angle_alpha   90.00
_cell.angle_beta   90.00
_cell.angle_gamma   90.00
#
_symmetry.space_group_name_H-M   'P 1'
#
loop_
_entity.id
_entity.type
_entity.pdbx_description
1 polymer ?
#
loop_
_entity_poly.entity_id
_entity_poly.type
_entity_poly.pdbx_seq_one_letter_code
_entity_poly.pdbx_strand_id
1 'polypeptide(L)' 'LCAAFSAAIGMFVYNKLPKPYHPIFNAKNFERATQDRFFLAVEAEDPVYDAKVIEKVMKDNGAVEVSECDY' A
#
# COMPACT_ATOMS: atom_id res chain seq x y z
N LEU A 1 9.88 3.15 -32.25
CA LEU A 1 9.66 1.86 -31.55
C LEU A 1 10.39 1.81 -30.20
N CYS A 2 11.70 2.07 -30.13
CA CYS A 2 12.47 1.93 -28.88
C CYS A 2 11.98 2.82 -27.72
N ALA A 3 11.55 4.06 -27.99
CA ALA A 3 11.05 4.96 -26.95
C ALA A 3 9.84 4.40 -26.16
N ALA A 4 8.91 3.73 -26.84
CA ALA A 4 7.73 3.15 -26.18
C ALA A 4 8.11 1.97 -25.27
N PHE A 5 9.06 1.12 -25.71
CA PHE A 5 9.57 0.03 -24.88
C PHE A 5 10.37 0.53 -23.69
N SER A 6 11.25 1.50 -23.88
CA SER A 6 12.02 2.11 -22.78
C SER A 6 11.10 2.78 -21.76
N ALA A 7 10.03 3.45 -22.20
CA ALA A 7 9.03 4.03 -21.30
C ALA A 7 8.27 2.95 -20.50
N ALA A 8 7.78 1.90 -21.16
CA ALA A 8 7.06 0.82 -20.50
C ALA A 8 7.95 0.06 -19.50
N ILE A 9 9.14 -0.39 -19.94
CA ILE A 9 10.08 -1.12 -19.08
C ILE A 9 10.56 -0.24 -17.93
N GLY A 10 10.89 1.03 -18.21
CA GLY A 10 11.30 1.99 -17.17
C GLY A 10 10.22 2.15 -16.11
N MET A 11 8.95 2.32 -16.51
CA MET A 11 7.82 2.44 -15.58
C MET A 11 7.69 1.21 -14.67
N PHE A 12 7.80 -0.02 -15.20
CA PHE A 12 7.75 -1.22 -14.36
C PHE A 12 8.92 -1.27 -13.37
N VAL A 13 10.16 -1.04 -13.83
CA VAL A 13 11.35 -1.10 -12.98
C VAL A 13 11.31 -0.04 -11.88
N TYR A 14 10.99 1.22 -12.19
CA TYR A 14 10.95 2.29 -11.21
C TYR A 14 9.83 2.12 -10.19
N ASN A 15 8.69 1.54 -10.57
CA ASN A 15 7.61 1.19 -9.65
C ASN A 15 7.83 -0.15 -8.93
N LYS A 16 9.00 -0.80 -9.09
CA LYS A 16 9.33 -2.11 -8.51
C LYS A 16 8.33 -3.22 -8.87
N LEU A 17 7.81 -3.17 -10.09
CA LEU A 17 6.96 -4.19 -10.68
C LEU A 17 7.80 -5.12 -11.58
N PRO A 18 7.44 -6.40 -11.74
CA PRO A 18 6.26 -7.08 -11.21
C PRO A 18 6.44 -7.52 -9.76
N LYS A 19 5.49 -7.14 -8.89
CA LYS A 19 5.41 -7.57 -7.50
C LYS A 19 4.09 -8.32 -7.31
N PRO A 20 4.01 -9.63 -7.65
CA PRO A 20 2.76 -10.39 -7.61
C PRO A 20 2.17 -10.48 -6.20
N TYR A 21 3.03 -10.44 -5.17
CA TYR A 21 2.63 -10.45 -3.78
C TYR A 21 3.13 -9.20 -3.05
N HIS A 22 2.24 -8.56 -2.31
CA HIS A 22 2.49 -7.43 -1.43
C HIS A 22 1.69 -7.66 -0.13
N PRO A 23 2.26 -7.47 1.07
CA PRO A 23 1.56 -7.74 2.35
C PRO A 23 0.24 -6.99 2.51
N ILE A 24 0.10 -5.84 1.85
CA ILE A 24 -1.13 -5.06 1.81
C ILE A 24 -2.34 -5.86 1.27
N PHE A 25 -2.11 -6.91 0.49
CA PHE A 25 -3.17 -7.82 0.04
C PHE A 25 -3.79 -8.63 1.18
N ASN A 26 -3.10 -8.76 2.32
CA ASN A 26 -3.64 -9.39 3.52
C ASN A 26 -4.57 -8.45 4.31
N ALA A 27 -4.62 -7.16 3.96
CA ALA A 27 -5.52 -6.21 4.60
C ALA A 27 -6.97 -6.63 4.39
N LYS A 28 -7.79 -6.47 5.41
CA LYS A 28 -9.20 -6.82 5.32
C LYS A 28 -9.90 -5.95 4.28
N ASN A 29 -10.72 -6.58 3.43
CA ASN A 29 -11.47 -5.94 2.35
C ASN A 29 -10.61 -5.29 1.24
N PHE A 30 -9.32 -5.64 1.11
CA PHE A 30 -8.42 -5.02 0.13
C PHE A 30 -8.83 -5.25 -1.33
N GLU A 31 -9.61 -6.29 -1.62
CA GLU A 31 -10.21 -6.52 -2.95
C GLU A 31 -11.08 -5.36 -3.44
N ARG A 32 -11.52 -4.48 -2.54
CA ARG A 32 -12.30 -3.26 -2.84
C ARG A 32 -11.45 -2.04 -3.15
N ALA A 33 -10.12 -2.12 -3.02
CA ALA A 33 -9.20 -1.00 -3.25
C ALA A 33 -9.26 -0.43 -4.68
N THR A 34 -9.64 -1.26 -5.64
CA THR A 34 -9.80 -0.87 -7.05
C THR A 34 -11.25 -0.62 -7.45
N GLN A 35 -12.18 -0.65 -6.48
CA GLN A 35 -13.62 -0.56 -6.71
C GLN A 35 -14.20 0.70 -6.07
N ASP A 36 -14.35 0.69 -4.74
CA ASP A 36 -15.15 1.68 -4.02
C ASP A 36 -14.58 2.10 -2.66
N ARG A 37 -13.35 1.67 -2.34
CA ARG A 37 -12.65 2.02 -1.09
C ARG A 37 -11.28 2.60 -1.36
N PHE A 38 -10.87 3.51 -0.48
CA PHE A 38 -9.51 4.06 -0.43
C PHE A 38 -8.78 3.47 0.76
N PHE A 39 -7.50 3.19 0.57
CA PHE A 39 -6.61 2.64 1.59
C PHE A 39 -5.44 3.57 1.80
N LEU A 40 -5.11 3.82 3.06
CA LEU A 40 -3.89 4.49 3.47
C LEU A 40 -3.01 3.47 4.18
N ALA A 41 -1.83 3.22 3.65
CA ALA A 41 -0.85 2.31 4.23
C ALA A 41 0.30 3.11 4.85
N VAL A 42 0.75 2.68 6.01
CA VAL A 42 1.94 3.20 6.70
C VAL A 42 2.90 2.04 6.85
N GLU A 43 4.12 2.20 6.35
CA GLU A 43 5.15 1.17 6.46
C GLU A 43 5.76 1.18 7.87
N ALA A 44 5.92 0.00 8.47
CA ALA A 44 6.46 -0.16 9.82
C ALA A 44 8.00 -0.03 9.89
N GLU A 45 8.67 0.16 8.75
CA GLU A 45 10.14 0.29 8.67
C GLU A 45 10.67 1.65 9.15
N ASP A 46 9.79 2.64 9.32
CA ASP A 46 10.18 3.98 9.78
C ASP A 46 10.66 3.96 11.26
N PRO A 47 11.83 4.53 11.60
CA PRO A 47 12.34 4.59 12.98
C PRO A 47 11.40 5.23 14.00
N VAL A 48 10.47 6.09 13.58
CA VAL A 48 9.49 6.72 14.47
C VAL A 48 8.12 6.05 14.45
N TYR A 49 8.00 4.90 13.78
CA TYR A 49 6.76 4.15 13.73
C TYR A 49 6.37 3.60 15.12
N ASP A 50 5.11 3.85 15.51
CA ASP A 50 4.47 3.23 16.67
C ASP A 50 3.06 2.79 16.25
N ALA A 51 2.81 1.47 16.28
CA ALA A 51 1.56 0.88 15.83
C ALA A 51 0.33 1.47 16.56
N LYS A 52 0.43 1.73 17.87
CA LYS A 52 -0.69 2.25 18.66
C LYS A 52 -0.97 3.71 18.32
N VAL A 53 0.09 4.49 18.06
CA VAL A 53 -0.05 5.89 17.64
C VAL A 53 -0.69 5.96 16.26
N ILE A 54 -0.22 5.17 15.30
CA ILE A 54 -0.76 5.15 13.94
C ILE A 54 -2.22 4.68 13.93
N GLU A 55 -2.54 3.61 14.66
CA GLU A 55 -3.92 3.12 14.77
C GLU A 55 -4.85 4.22 15.32
N LYS A 56 -4.41 4.92 16.37
CA LYS A 56 -5.16 6.04 16.94
C LYS A 56 -5.34 7.17 15.93
N VAL A 57 -4.27 7.60 15.25
CA VAL A 57 -4.34 8.66 14.23
C VAL A 57 -5.29 8.29 13.11
N MET A 58 -5.25 7.05 12.61
CA MET A 58 -6.16 6.60 11.56
C MET A 58 -7.62 6.65 12.02
N LYS A 59 -7.92 6.13 13.22
CA LYS A 59 -9.27 6.15 13.79
C LYS A 59 -9.77 7.57 14.03
N ASP A 60 -8.93 8.43 14.60
CA ASP A 60 -9.25 9.84 14.86
C ASP A 60 -9.55 10.61 13.56
N ASN A 61 -8.98 10.19 12.43
CA ASN A 61 -9.21 10.77 11.11
C ASN A 61 -10.30 10.05 10.30
N GLY A 62 -11.11 9.19 10.93
CA GLY A 62 -12.28 8.58 10.29
C GLY A 62 -12.00 7.33 9.48
N ALA A 63 -10.89 6.63 9.73
CA ALA A 63 -10.67 5.31 9.16
C ALA A 63 -11.81 4.35 9.56
N VAL A 64 -12.46 3.77 8.56
CA VAL A 64 -13.56 2.80 8.75
C VAL A 64 -13.03 1.49 9.31
N GLU A 65 -11.82 1.09 8.91
CA GLU A 65 -11.16 -0.13 9.32
C GLU A 65 -9.64 0.09 9.34
N VAL A 66 -8.97 -0.47 10.35
CA VAL A 66 -7.51 -0.47 10.47
C VAL A 66 -7.08 -1.93 10.57
N SER A 67 -6.17 -2.34 9.69
CA SER A 67 -5.61 -3.70 9.64
C SER A 67 -4.09 -3.63 9.72
N GLU A 68 -3.51 -4.40 10.61
CA GLU A 68 -2.08 -4.68 10.61
C GLU A 68 -1.80 -5.77 9.57
N CYS A 69 -0.80 -5.56 8.72
CA CYS A 69 -0.48 -6.47 7.62
C CYS A 69 0.94 -7.01 7.83
N ASP A 70 1.03 -8.23 8.32
CA ASP A 70 2.30 -8.94 8.44
C ASP A 70 2.82 -9.40 7.07
N TYR A 71 4.14 -9.45 6.94
CA TYR A 71 4.86 -9.98 5.77
C TYR A 71 4.83 -11.51 5.70
#